data_AF-A0A958J5X2-F1
#
_entry.id   AF-A0A958J5X2-F1
#
_cell.length_a   1.000
_cell.length_b   1.000
_cell.length_c   1.000
_cell.angle_alpha   90.00
_cell.angle_beta   90.00
_cell.angle_gamma   90.00
#
_symmetry.space_group_name_H-M   'P 1'
#
loop_
_entity.id
_entity.type
_entity.pdbx_description
1 polymer ?
#
loop_
_entity_poly.entity_id
_entity_poly.type
_entity_poly.pdbx_seq_one_letter_code
_entity_poly.pdbx_strand_id
1 'polypeptide(L)'
;VWQLDPNKCVQCERCSTHCVLTESAVKCVHAYDVCGYCQLCGGYHRPGAKIQDTAAENQLCPTGAIQRTYVENPYYEYTITEALCNGCGKCVKGCGAFGNGSLYLQVRHDRCLNCNECAIATVCPSGAYQRVPSDRPYILKGQQGQGS
;
A
#
# COMPACT_ATOMS: atom_id res chain seq x y z
N VAL A 1 -8.92 17.61 -2.57
CA VAL A 1 -7.55 17.02 -2.61
C VAL A 1 -7.53 15.81 -3.53
N TRP A 2 -6.36 15.34 -3.96
CA TRP A 2 -6.23 14.14 -4.80
C TRP A 2 -6.10 12.90 -3.93
N GLN A 3 -6.88 11.85 -4.23
CA GLN A 3 -6.79 10.56 -3.56
C GLN A 3 -6.83 9.41 -4.58
N LEU A 4 -6.19 8.31 -4.22
CA LEU A 4 -6.19 7.04 -4.94
C LEU A 4 -7.34 6.14 -4.42
N ASP A 5 -8.21 5.72 -5.33
CA ASP A 5 -9.24 4.72 -5.10
C ASP A 5 -8.61 3.31 -5.13
N PRO A 6 -8.49 2.62 -3.99
CA PRO A 6 -7.78 1.35 -3.91
C PRO A 6 -8.50 0.22 -4.66
N ASN A 7 -9.79 0.38 -5.00
CA ASN A 7 -10.55 -0.61 -5.77
C ASN A 7 -10.28 -0.52 -7.27
N LYS A 8 -9.83 0.65 -7.76
CA LYS A 8 -9.44 0.87 -9.16
C LYS A 8 -7.94 0.71 -9.40
N CYS A 9 -7.13 0.71 -8.33
CA CYS A 9 -5.69 0.61 -8.44
C CYS A 9 -5.26 -0.76 -9.00
N VAL A 10 -4.40 -0.76 -10.01
CA VAL A 10 -3.82 -1.98 -10.63
C VAL A 10 -2.35 -2.20 -10.27
N GLN A 11 -1.85 -1.48 -9.26
CA GLN A 11 -0.47 -1.59 -8.75
C GLN A 11 0.59 -1.48 -9.85
N CYS A 12 0.45 -0.49 -10.73
CA CYS A 12 1.34 -0.27 -11.88
C CYS A 12 2.73 0.32 -11.54
N GLU A 13 3.06 0.46 -10.25
CA GLU A 13 4.33 0.97 -9.73
C GLU A 13 4.65 2.46 -10.02
N ARG A 14 3.91 3.14 -10.91
CA ARG A 14 4.13 4.55 -11.29
C ARG A 14 4.04 5.54 -10.13
N CYS A 15 3.34 5.18 -9.04
CA CYS A 15 3.27 5.99 -7.83
C CYS A 15 4.64 6.24 -7.20
N SER A 16 5.60 5.33 -7.39
CA SER A 16 6.97 5.47 -6.86
C SER A 16 7.91 6.30 -7.72
N THR A 17 7.53 6.63 -8.95
CA THR A 17 8.42 7.29 -9.92
C THR A 17 7.88 8.60 -10.49
N HIS A 18 6.58 8.87 -10.37
CA HIS A 18 5.93 10.04 -10.97
C HIS A 18 5.38 11.04 -9.94
N CYS A 19 5.69 10.86 -8.66
CA CYS A 19 5.43 11.91 -7.68
C CYS A 19 6.42 13.04 -7.90
N VAL A 20 5.97 14.29 -7.75
CA VAL A 20 6.86 15.47 -7.80
C VAL A 20 7.80 15.54 -6.61
N LEU A 21 7.47 14.85 -5.52
CA LEU A 21 8.35 14.67 -4.36
C LEU A 21 9.34 13.54 -4.64
N THR A 22 10.59 13.73 -4.23
CA THR A 22 11.62 12.68 -4.27
C THR A 22 11.17 11.42 -3.54
N GLU A 23 10.59 11.58 -2.35
CA GLU A 23 9.91 10.51 -1.63
C GLU A 23 8.40 10.66 -1.84
N SER A 24 7.81 9.71 -2.58
CA SER A 24 6.39 9.78 -2.98
C SER A 24 5.46 10.04 -1.79
N ALA A 25 4.48 10.93 -1.99
CA ALA A 25 3.37 11.10 -1.04
C ALA A 25 2.44 9.87 -0.99
N VAL A 26 2.53 8.96 -1.96
CA VAL A 26 1.75 7.73 -1.96
C VAL A 26 2.44 6.69 -1.09
N LYS A 27 1.74 6.15 -0.10
CA LYS A 27 2.26 5.13 0.82
C LYS A 27 1.39 3.88 0.81
N CYS A 28 2.01 2.75 1.13
CA CYS A 28 1.26 1.56 1.51
C CYS A 28 0.60 1.80 2.87
N VAL A 29 -0.65 1.40 3.00
CA VAL A 29 -1.45 1.43 4.22
C VAL A 29 -1.97 0.03 4.49
N HIS A 30 -2.09 -0.31 5.77
CA HIS A 30 -2.54 -1.60 6.24
C HIS A 30 -3.94 -1.46 6.85
N ALA A 31 -4.94 -2.14 6.28
CA ALA A 31 -6.24 -2.34 6.90
C ALA A 31 -6.15 -3.53 7.86
N TYR A 32 -5.80 -3.26 9.11
CA TYR A 32 -5.64 -4.28 10.16
C TYR A 32 -6.92 -5.12 10.36
N ASP A 33 -8.10 -4.49 10.31
CA ASP A 33 -9.40 -5.18 10.44
C ASP A 33 -9.72 -6.15 9.30
N VAL A 34 -9.00 -6.02 8.17
CA VAL A 34 -9.13 -6.91 7.02
C VAL A 34 -8.06 -7.99 7.06
N CYS A 35 -6.92 -7.77 7.73
CA CYS A 35 -5.74 -8.63 7.64
C CYS A 35 -5.92 -9.99 8.32
N GLY A 36 -5.41 -11.03 7.68
CA GLY A 36 -5.43 -12.40 8.21
C GLY A 36 -4.16 -12.77 8.97
N TYR A 37 -3.22 -11.83 9.13
CA TYR A 37 -1.96 -12.01 9.87
C TYR A 37 -1.18 -13.27 9.46
N CYS A 38 -1.24 -13.64 8.18
CA CYS A 38 -0.74 -14.93 7.70
C CYS A 38 0.77 -15.07 7.90
N GLN A 39 1.26 -16.22 8.40
CA GLN A 39 2.69 -16.54 8.39
C GLN A 39 3.31 -16.41 6.98
N LEU A 40 2.64 -16.98 5.97
CA LEU A 40 3.01 -16.84 4.55
C LEU A 40 2.18 -15.71 3.93
N CYS A 41 2.67 -14.49 4.06
CA CYS A 41 2.04 -13.32 3.45
C CYS A 41 2.63 -13.02 2.06
N GLY A 42 1.80 -13.12 1.01
CA GLY A 42 2.19 -12.76 -0.35
C GLY A 42 2.52 -11.27 -0.54
N GLY A 43 2.11 -10.41 0.39
CA GLY A 43 2.49 -9.00 0.42
C GLY A 43 3.87 -8.74 1.03
N TYR A 44 4.41 -9.70 1.78
CA TYR A 44 5.71 -9.58 2.46
C TYR A 44 6.79 -10.43 1.79
N HIS A 45 6.49 -11.68 1.45
CA HIS A 45 7.47 -12.59 0.84
C HIS A 45 7.45 -12.52 -0.69
N ARG A 46 8.62 -12.57 -1.31
CA ARG A 46 8.70 -12.70 -2.78
C ARG A 46 8.25 -14.09 -3.23
N PRO A 47 7.69 -14.23 -4.45
CA PRO A 47 7.42 -15.54 -5.04
C PRO A 47 8.69 -16.42 -5.03
N GLY A 48 8.56 -17.66 -4.56
CA GLY A 48 9.67 -18.62 -4.50
C GLY A 48 10.62 -18.47 -3.30
N ALA A 49 10.32 -17.62 -2.31
CA ALA A 49 11.02 -17.63 -1.03
C ALA A 49 10.90 -19.03 -0.37
N LYS A 50 12.03 -19.73 -0.24
CA LYS A 50 12.06 -21.10 0.34
C LYS A 50 11.95 -21.08 1.86
N ILE A 51 12.39 -19.99 2.49
CA ILE A 51 12.42 -19.80 3.93
C ILE A 51 11.57 -18.56 4.23
N GLN A 52 10.69 -18.66 5.24
CA GLN A 52 9.75 -17.62 5.63
C GLN A 52 10.31 -16.79 6.80
N ASP A 53 11.52 -16.27 6.62
CA ASP A 53 12.20 -15.42 7.58
C ASP A 53 12.19 -13.94 7.16
N THR A 54 12.96 -13.11 7.86
CA THR A 54 13.05 -11.67 7.60
C THR A 54 14.28 -11.28 6.77
N ALA A 55 15.00 -12.23 6.18
CA ALA A 55 16.16 -11.94 5.35
C ALA A 55 15.74 -11.14 4.11
N ALA A 56 16.56 -10.16 3.71
CA ALA A 56 16.21 -9.19 2.67
C ALA A 56 15.89 -9.86 1.33
N GLU A 57 16.60 -10.94 0.99
CA GLU A 57 16.36 -11.74 -0.20
C GLU A 57 14.98 -12.41 -0.20
N ASN A 58 14.37 -12.65 0.95
CA ASN A 58 13.04 -13.27 1.04
C ASN A 58 11.91 -12.22 1.00
N GLN A 59 12.23 -10.94 1.15
CA GLN A 59 11.26 -9.86 1.18
C GLN A 59 10.87 -9.38 -0.23
N LEU A 60 9.59 -9.02 -0.40
CA LEU A 60 9.03 -8.46 -1.62
C LEU A 60 9.21 -6.94 -1.71
N CYS A 61 9.24 -6.25 -0.57
CA CYS A 61 9.40 -4.80 -0.53
C CYS A 61 10.84 -4.41 -0.86
N PRO A 62 11.10 -3.68 -1.97
CA PRO A 62 12.47 -3.37 -2.40
C PRO A 62 13.20 -2.40 -1.46
N THR A 63 12.45 -1.66 -0.63
CA THR A 63 13.01 -0.69 0.33
C THR A 63 12.98 -1.20 1.77
N GLY A 64 12.58 -2.45 2.01
CA GLY A 64 12.46 -3.01 3.36
C GLY A 64 11.45 -2.27 4.24
N ALA A 65 10.43 -1.63 3.64
CA ALA A 65 9.48 -0.80 4.37
C ALA A 65 8.41 -1.56 5.17
N ILE A 66 8.43 -2.89 5.16
CA ILE A 66 7.47 -3.72 5.89
C ILE A 66 8.24 -4.45 6.97
N GLN A 67 7.85 -4.23 8.22
CA GLN A 67 8.35 -4.99 9.36
C GLN A 67 7.39 -6.14 9.64
N ARG A 68 7.94 -7.32 9.90
CA ARG A 68 7.19 -8.52 10.29
C ARG A 68 7.50 -8.87 11.73
N THR A 69 6.49 -8.94 12.57
CA THR A 69 6.60 -9.24 14.01
C THR A 69 5.84 -10.53 14.30
N TYR A 70 6.48 -11.46 15.01
CA TYR A 70 5.81 -12.67 15.48
C TYR A 70 4.82 -12.33 16.60
N VAL A 71 3.59 -12.83 16.49
CA VAL A 71 2.56 -12.69 17.52
C VAL A 71 2.39 -14.03 18.24
N GLU A 72 1.91 -15.03 17.52
CA GLU A 72 1.77 -16.42 17.97
C GLU A 72 1.74 -17.33 16.74
N ASN A 73 1.80 -18.66 16.88
CA ASN A 73 1.70 -19.53 15.69
C ASN A 73 0.23 -19.70 15.27
N PRO A 74 -0.17 -19.47 14.00
CA PRO A 74 0.61 -19.14 12.80
C PRO A 74 0.54 -17.65 12.38
N TYR A 75 0.35 -16.75 13.34
CA TYR A 75 0.09 -15.32 13.14
C TYR A 75 1.32 -14.41 13.26
N TYR A 76 1.43 -13.52 12.28
CA TYR A 76 2.45 -12.48 12.21
C TYR A 76 1.81 -11.14 11.87
N GLU A 77 2.22 -10.10 12.59
CA GLU A 77 1.84 -8.73 12.32
C GLU A 77 2.79 -8.08 11.32
N TYR A 78 2.21 -7.21 10.47
CA TYR A 78 2.91 -6.48 9.43
C TYR A 78 2.72 -4.98 9.65
N THR A 79 3.81 -4.27 9.90
CA THR A 79 3.78 -2.80 10.09
C THR A 79 4.50 -2.12 8.93
N ILE A 80 3.96 -1.00 8.45
CA ILE A 80 4.56 -0.23 7.36
C ILE A 80 5.38 0.92 7.93
N THR A 81 6.69 0.92 7.68
CA THR A 81 7.58 2.04 7.95
C THR A 81 7.48 3.05 6.81
N GLU A 82 6.63 4.05 6.96
CA GLU A 82 6.30 5.00 5.89
C GLU A 82 7.50 5.75 5.32
N ALA A 83 8.48 6.07 6.15
CA ALA A 83 9.72 6.74 5.74
C ALA A 83 10.56 5.92 4.74
N LEU A 84 10.38 4.60 4.70
CA LEU A 84 11.03 3.71 3.73
C LEU A 84 10.12 3.39 2.55
N CYS A 85 8.80 3.57 2.69
CA CYS A 85 7.84 3.19 1.67
C CYS A 85 7.85 4.18 0.52
N ASN A 86 8.24 3.75 -0.67
CA ASN A 86 8.21 4.59 -1.88
C ASN A 86 6.88 4.55 -2.65
N GLY A 87 5.89 3.80 -2.16
CA GLY A 87 4.58 3.69 -2.83
C GLY A 87 4.53 2.82 -4.08
N CYS A 88 5.52 1.94 -4.34
CA CYS A 88 5.52 1.09 -5.54
C CYS A 88 4.34 0.12 -5.63
N GLY A 89 3.75 -0.31 -4.50
CA GLY A 89 2.56 -1.17 -4.50
C GLY A 89 2.83 -2.65 -4.80
N LYS A 90 4.08 -3.11 -4.84
CA LYS A 90 4.39 -4.56 -5.00
C LYS A 90 3.77 -5.41 -3.89
N CYS A 91 3.87 -4.94 -2.64
CA CYS A 91 3.25 -5.60 -1.50
C CYS A 91 1.71 -5.61 -1.58
N VAL A 92 1.10 -4.54 -2.12
CA VAL A 92 -0.34 -4.46 -2.37
C VAL A 92 -0.76 -5.52 -3.40
N LYS A 93 0.00 -5.65 -4.49
CA LYS A 93 -0.26 -6.65 -5.53
C LYS A 93 -0.17 -8.07 -4.98
N GLY A 94 0.88 -8.37 -4.21
CA GLY A 94 1.08 -9.68 -3.61
C GLY A 94 0.02 -10.03 -2.54
N CYS A 95 -0.34 -9.06 -1.69
CA CYS A 95 -1.40 -9.22 -0.69
C CYS A 95 -2.78 -9.44 -1.33
N GLY A 96 -3.07 -8.77 -2.46
CA GLY A 96 -4.31 -8.97 -3.20
C GLY A 96 -4.39 -10.28 -3.98
N ALA A 97 -3.25 -10.77 -4.50
CA ALA A 97 -3.21 -11.99 -5.29
C ALA A 97 -3.30 -13.28 -4.45
N PHE A 98 -2.72 -13.28 -3.25
CA PHE A 98 -2.57 -14.49 -2.41
C PHE A 98 -3.04 -14.32 -0.97
N GLY A 99 -3.64 -13.17 -0.65
CA GLY A 99 -4.20 -12.88 0.67
C GLY A 99 -5.57 -12.23 0.52
N ASN A 100 -5.96 -11.47 1.55
CA ASN A 100 -7.25 -10.79 1.59
C ASN A 100 -7.19 -9.33 1.08
N GLY A 101 -6.06 -8.88 0.54
CA GLY A 101 -5.92 -7.53 0.01
C GLY A 101 -5.99 -6.41 1.05
N SER A 102 -5.60 -6.69 2.30
CA SER A 102 -5.51 -5.74 3.42
C SER A 102 -4.43 -4.66 3.26
N LEU A 103 -3.42 -4.88 2.42
CA LEU A 103 -2.48 -3.83 2.01
C LEU A 103 -3.04 -3.07 0.78
N TYR A 104 -2.97 -1.75 0.80
CA TYR A 104 -3.40 -0.88 -0.30
C TYR A 104 -2.63 0.45 -0.31
N LEU A 105 -2.73 1.22 -1.39
CA LEU A 105 -2.06 2.52 -1.49
C LEU A 105 -3.02 3.65 -1.09
N GLN A 106 -2.50 4.69 -0.44
CA GLN A 106 -3.19 5.96 -0.21
C GLN A 106 -2.22 7.13 -0.41
N VAL A 107 -2.75 8.27 -0.82
CA VAL A 107 -2.02 9.55 -0.79
C VAL A 107 -1.99 10.05 0.66
N ARG A 108 -0.81 10.30 1.20
CA ARG A 108 -0.60 10.91 2.52
C ARG A 108 -0.66 12.42 2.41
N HIS A 109 -1.73 12.99 2.94
CA HIS A 109 -2.09 14.40 2.72
C HIS A 109 -1.24 15.37 3.56
N ASP A 110 -0.63 14.86 4.63
CA ASP A 110 0.44 15.51 5.40
C ASP A 110 1.74 15.68 4.59
N ARG A 111 1.93 14.87 3.52
CA ARG A 111 3.10 14.92 2.64
C ARG A 111 2.80 15.54 1.29
N CYS A 112 1.61 15.31 0.77
CA CYS A 112 1.19 15.76 -0.55
C CYS A 112 1.24 17.29 -0.63
N LEU A 113 1.92 17.82 -1.64
CA LEU A 113 1.98 19.27 -1.89
C LEU A 113 0.66 19.86 -2.40
N ASN A 114 -0.39 19.05 -2.55
CA ASN A 114 -1.67 19.44 -3.13
C ASN A 114 -1.50 20.16 -4.49
N CYS A 115 -0.61 19.64 -5.33
CA CYS A 115 -0.46 20.13 -6.71
C CYS A 115 -1.82 20.21 -7.38
N ASN A 116 -2.10 21.32 -8.07
CA ASN A 116 -3.38 21.55 -8.77
C ASN A 116 -3.78 20.32 -9.61
N GLU A 117 -2.81 19.75 -10.31
CA GLU A 117 -2.91 18.49 -11.04
C GLU A 117 -1.86 17.49 -10.51
N CYS A 118 -2.29 16.27 -10.19
CA CYS A 118 -1.40 15.23 -9.70
C CYS A 118 -0.66 14.56 -10.87
N ALA A 119 0.66 14.70 -10.93
CA ALA A 119 1.49 14.07 -11.96
C ALA A 119 1.37 12.54 -12.03
N ILE A 120 1.03 11.89 -10.90
CA ILE A 120 0.77 10.44 -10.89
C ILE A 120 -0.58 10.12 -11.52
N ALA A 121 -1.59 10.97 -11.31
CA ALA A 121 -2.94 10.78 -11.85
C ALA A 121 -2.94 10.81 -13.39
N THR A 122 -2.18 11.73 -14.00
CA THR A 122 -2.10 11.88 -15.47
C THR A 122 -1.50 10.65 -16.17
N VAL A 123 -0.67 9.88 -15.46
CA VAL A 123 -0.04 8.66 -15.96
C VAL A 123 -0.65 7.38 -15.38
N CYS A 124 -1.71 7.45 -14.57
CA CYS A 124 -2.27 6.25 -13.94
C CYS A 124 -3.09 5.44 -14.97
N PRO A 125 -2.67 4.23 -15.37
CA PRO A 125 -3.32 3.49 -16.47
C PRO A 125 -4.74 3.04 -16.15
N SER A 126 -5.09 2.89 -14.87
CA SER A 126 -6.43 2.48 -14.45
C SER A 126 -7.35 3.64 -14.06
N GLY A 127 -6.90 4.90 -14.18
CA GLY A 127 -7.68 6.06 -13.77
C GLY A 127 -8.09 6.02 -12.27
N ALA A 128 -7.25 5.45 -11.41
CA ALA A 128 -7.57 5.24 -9.99
C ALA A 128 -7.57 6.53 -9.16
N TYR A 129 -7.11 7.65 -9.69
CA TYR A 129 -7.04 8.91 -8.95
C TYR A 129 -8.30 9.75 -9.17
N GLN A 130 -8.82 10.30 -8.09
CA GLN A 130 -9.98 11.20 -8.12
C GLN A 130 -9.83 12.34 -7.13
N ARG A 131 -10.62 13.40 -7.35
CA ARG A 131 -10.75 14.50 -6.41
C ARG A 131 -11.75 14.13 -5.33
N VAL A 132 -11.35 14.29 -4.07
CA VAL A 132 -12.21 14.09 -2.90
C VAL A 132 -12.21 15.35 -2.01
N PRO A 133 -13.26 15.55 -1.20
CA PRO A 133 -13.30 16.61 -0.19
C PRO A 133 -12.11 16.52 0.78
N SER A 134 -11.57 17.65 1.24
CA SER A 134 -10.40 17.68 2.14
C SER A 134 -10.71 17.25 3.57
N ASP A 135 -11.98 17.35 4.00
CA ASP A 135 -12.49 16.90 5.29
C ASP A 135 -12.73 15.39 5.35
N ARG A 136 -12.85 14.73 4.18
CA ARG A 136 -12.97 13.27 4.05
C ARG A 136 -12.04 12.75 2.95
N PRO A 137 -10.71 12.87 3.14
CA PRO A 137 -9.76 12.70 2.05
C PRO A 137 -9.36 11.24 1.77
N TYR A 138 -9.76 10.27 2.62
CA TYR A 138 -9.30 8.88 2.54
C TYR A 138 -10.40 7.93 2.05
N ILE A 139 -9.99 6.96 1.23
CA ILE A 139 -10.85 5.88 0.73
C ILE A 139 -10.29 4.58 1.32
N LEU A 140 -10.75 4.25 2.53
CA LEU A 140 -10.21 3.13 3.31
C LEU A 140 -10.86 1.80 2.93
N LYS A 141 -10.08 0.72 2.91
CA LYS A 141 -10.62 -0.65 2.84
C LYS A 141 -11.09 -1.09 4.24
N GLY A 142 -12.19 -1.84 4.30
CA GLY A 142 -12.73 -2.41 5.54
C GLY A 142 -13.77 -1.55 6.27
N GLN A 143 -13.88 -0.25 5.98
CA GLN A 143 -14.88 0.66 6.59
C GLN A 143 -16.04 1.05 5.66
N GLN A 144 -16.32 0.27 4.61
CA GLN A 144 -17.53 0.43 3.80
C GLN A 144 -18.76 -0.10 4.57
N GLY A 145 -19.17 0.62 5.61
CA GLY A 145 -20.29 0.23 6.48
C GLY A 145 -20.87 1.34 7.35
N GLN A 146 -20.53 2.61 7.13
CA GLN A 146 -21.16 3.74 7.83
C GLN A 146 -21.44 4.87 6.83
N GLY A 147 -22.58 4.79 6.17
CA GLY A 147 -22.99 5.75 5.16
C GLY A 147 -24.19 5.25 4.36
N SER A 148 -25.28 4.92 5.03
CA SER A 148 -26.63 4.85 4.47
C SER A 148 -27.60 5.39 5.51
#